data_AF-A0A438DWH4-F1
#
_entry.id   AF-A0A438DWH4-F1
#
_cell.length_a   1.000
_cell.length_b   1.000
_cell.length_c   1.000
_cell.angle_alpha   90.00
_cell.angle_beta   90.00
_cell.angle_gamma   90.00
#
_symmetry.space_group_name_H-M   'P 1'
#
loop_
_entity.id
_entity.type
_entity.pdbx_description
1 polymer ?
#
loop_
_entity_poly.entity_id
_entity_poly.type
_entity_poly.pdbx_seq_one_letter_code
_entity_poly.pdbx_strand_id
1 'polypeptide(L)'
;MTPQLHWPLHAAGYYLNLQLRYEDKFSNVDEVRKGLFECMDRMLDYQERLKADIQLDSYDQAMGEFGSRIAIDSRRLRSPTSWWMRFGGSTPELQKFVV
;
A
#
# COMPACT_ATOMS: atom_id res chain seq x y z
N MET A 1 15.91 -10.05 -21.72
CA MET A 1 15.28 -10.18 -20.39
C MET A 1 14.25 -9.09 -20.28
N THR A 2 12.98 -9.39 -20.53
CA THR A 2 11.91 -8.38 -20.58
C THR A 2 11.36 -8.09 -19.16
N PRO A 3 11.09 -6.82 -18.80
CA PRO A 3 10.78 -6.43 -17.44
C PRO A 3 9.38 -6.89 -17.06
N GLN A 4 9.25 -7.49 -15.88
CA GLN A 4 8.05 -8.13 -15.36
C GLN A 4 7.06 -7.12 -14.73
N LEU A 5 6.87 -5.96 -15.39
CA LEU A 5 6.08 -4.80 -14.91
C LEU A 5 4.63 -4.78 -15.45
N HIS A 6 4.09 -5.93 -15.88
CA HIS A 6 2.77 -6.02 -16.51
C HIS A 6 1.65 -6.61 -15.64
N TRP A 7 1.85 -6.78 -14.34
CA TRP A 7 0.84 -7.36 -13.46
C TRP A 7 0.32 -6.34 -12.45
N PRO A 8 -0.98 -5.97 -12.49
CA PRO A 8 -1.61 -5.10 -11.50
C PRO A 8 -1.32 -5.52 -10.05
N LEU A 9 -1.23 -6.83 -9.78
CA LEU A 9 -0.88 -7.36 -8.46
C LEU A 9 0.56 -7.02 -8.02
N HIS A 10 1.51 -7.04 -8.96
CA HIS A 10 2.89 -6.64 -8.70
C HIS A 10 2.99 -5.12 -8.48
N ALA A 11 2.22 -4.32 -9.21
CA ALA A 11 2.13 -2.88 -9.02
C ALA A 11 1.51 -2.53 -7.65
N ALA A 12 0.40 -3.16 -7.28
CA ALA A 12 -0.20 -3.00 -5.95
C ALA A 12 0.77 -3.39 -4.83
N GLY A 13 1.43 -4.56 -4.98
CA GLY A 13 2.45 -5.01 -4.04
C GLY A 13 3.66 -4.09 -3.95
N TYR A 14 4.06 -3.46 -5.05
CA TYR A 14 5.16 -2.48 -5.09
C TYR A 14 4.76 -1.15 -4.45
N TYR A 15 3.55 -0.63 -4.74
CA TYR A 15 3.03 0.60 -4.12
C TYR A 15 2.97 0.50 -2.60
N LEU A 16 2.47 -0.65 -2.13
CA LEU A 16 2.24 -0.94 -0.72
C LEU A 16 3.48 -1.55 -0.05
N ASN A 17 4.59 -1.67 -0.78
CA ASN A 17 5.85 -2.13 -0.24
C ASN A 17 6.46 -1.05 0.66
N LEU A 18 6.26 -1.25 1.95
CA LEU A 18 6.72 -0.39 3.03
C LEU A 18 8.23 -0.12 2.99
N GLN A 19 9.02 -1.05 2.45
CA GLN A 19 10.47 -0.88 2.36
C GLN A 19 10.85 0.18 1.33
N LEU A 20 10.12 0.23 0.21
CA LEU A 20 10.42 1.09 -0.93
C LEU A 20 9.68 2.43 -0.87
N ARG A 21 8.45 2.46 -0.30
CA ARG A 21 7.60 3.67 -0.27
C ARG A 21 8.25 4.85 0.47
N TYR A 22 9.05 4.57 1.50
CA TYR A 22 9.71 5.56 2.34
C TYR A 22 11.19 5.78 1.99
N GLU A 23 11.66 5.29 0.85
CA GLU A 23 13.00 5.57 0.33
C GLU A 23 12.97 6.74 -0.66
N ASP A 24 14.00 7.59 -0.65
CA ASP A 24 14.15 8.76 -1.54
C ASP A 24 14.10 8.42 -3.05
N LYS A 25 14.16 7.13 -3.41
CA LYS A 25 14.21 6.62 -4.79
C LYS A 25 12.90 6.00 -5.28
N PHE A 26 11.77 6.21 -4.59
CA PHE A 26 10.47 5.78 -5.08
C PHE A 26 10.12 6.54 -6.37
N SER A 27 10.41 5.94 -7.52
CA SER A 27 10.18 6.52 -8.85
C SER A 27 9.36 5.56 -9.70
N ASN A 28 8.59 6.13 -10.64
CA ASN A 28 7.58 5.48 -11.48
C ASN A 28 6.18 5.35 -10.82
N VAL A 29 5.70 6.47 -10.26
CA VAL A 29 4.45 6.57 -9.48
C VAL A 29 3.20 6.24 -10.31
N ASP A 30 3.13 6.66 -11.58
CA ASP A 30 1.87 6.61 -12.32
C ASP A 30 1.47 5.20 -12.78
N GLU A 31 2.41 4.41 -13.32
CA GLU A 31 2.13 3.01 -13.70
C GLU A 31 1.80 2.14 -12.49
N VAL A 32 2.52 2.35 -11.39
CA VAL A 32 2.32 1.63 -10.14
C VAL A 32 0.97 1.99 -9.54
N ARG A 33 0.61 3.27 -9.50
CA ARG A 33 -0.68 3.75 -8.98
C ARG A 33 -1.85 3.28 -9.84
N LYS A 34 -1.67 3.27 -11.17
CA LYS A 34 -2.65 2.71 -12.11
C LYS A 34 -2.90 1.23 -11.84
N GLY A 35 -1.84 0.42 -11.70
CA GLY A 35 -1.98 -1.01 -11.41
C GLY A 35 -2.62 -1.29 -10.05
N LEU A 36 -2.33 -0.46 -9.03
CA LEU A 36 -3.03 -0.51 -7.75
C LEU A 36 -4.54 -0.29 -7.92
N PHE A 37 -4.93 0.79 -8.59
CA PHE A 37 -6.34 1.12 -8.77
C PHE A 37 -7.09 0.07 -9.59
N GLU A 38 -6.49 -0.45 -10.66
CA GLU A 38 -7.05 -1.56 -11.43
C GLU A 38 -7.28 -2.82 -10.58
N CYS A 39 -6.37 -3.11 -9.65
CA CYS A 39 -6.55 -4.21 -8.69
C CYS A 39 -7.70 -3.93 -7.72
N MET A 40 -7.76 -2.73 -7.15
CA MET A 40 -8.80 -2.37 -6.20
C MET A 40 -10.19 -2.38 -6.86
N ASP A 41 -10.33 -1.84 -8.07
CA ASP A 41 -11.59 -1.82 -8.83
C ASP A 41 -12.07 -3.23 -9.19
N ARG A 42 -11.15 -4.19 -9.34
CA ARG A 42 -11.47 -5.60 -9.60
C ARG A 42 -11.83 -6.39 -8.36
N MET A 43 -11.27 -6.05 -7.20
CA MET A 43 -11.33 -6.86 -5.98
C MET A 43 -12.31 -6.36 -4.93
N LEU A 44 -12.67 -5.08 -4.97
CA LEU A 44 -13.51 -4.41 -3.99
C LEU A 44 -14.84 -3.99 -4.62
N ASP A 45 -15.90 -3.98 -3.82
CA ASP A 45 -17.12 -3.28 -4.25
C ASP A 45 -16.91 -1.75 -4.24
N TYR A 46 -17.84 -1.00 -4.82
CA TYR A 46 -17.71 0.46 -4.94
C TYR A 46 -17.56 1.16 -3.58
N GLN A 47 -18.26 0.72 -2.54
CA GLN A 47 -18.19 1.35 -1.22
C GLN A 47 -16.86 1.05 -0.53
N GLU A 48 -16.39 -0.20 -0.61
CA GLU A 48 -15.07 -0.60 -0.12
C GLU A 48 -13.95 0.13 -0.87
N ARG A 49 -14.03 0.19 -2.20
CA ARG A 49 -13.06 0.89 -3.06
C ARG A 49 -12.94 2.36 -2.74
N LEU A 50 -14.08 3.05 -2.57
CA LEU A 50 -14.13 4.48 -2.23
C LEU A 50 -13.45 4.75 -0.88
N LYS A 51 -13.77 3.95 0.14
CA LYS A 51 -13.15 4.10 1.47
C LYS A 51 -11.66 3.76 1.44
N ALA A 52 -11.28 2.71 0.73
CA ALA A 52 -9.87 2.34 0.58
C ALA A 52 -9.08 3.43 -0.16
N ASP A 53 -9.69 4.15 -1.12
CA ASP A 53 -9.09 5.31 -1.78
C ASP A 53 -8.77 6.43 -0.78
N ILE A 54 -9.75 6.80 0.05
CA ILE A 54 -9.58 7.83 1.09
C ILE A 54 -8.52 7.39 2.12
N GLN A 55 -8.47 6.11 2.44
CA GLN A 55 -7.48 5.56 3.38
C GLN A 55 -6.06 5.52 2.82
N LEU A 56 -5.90 5.46 1.48
CA LEU A 56 -4.58 5.60 0.86
C LEU A 56 -3.94 6.95 1.19
N ASP A 57 -4.72 8.03 1.33
CA ASP A 57 -4.18 9.33 1.74
C ASP A 57 -3.49 9.27 3.10
N SER A 58 -4.05 8.51 4.05
CA SER A 58 -3.46 8.33 5.37
C SER A 58 -2.17 7.53 5.31
N TYR A 59 -2.11 6.50 4.46
CA TYR A 59 -0.89 5.74 4.21
C TYR A 59 0.18 6.60 3.53
N ASP A 60 -0.19 7.34 2.50
CA ASP A 60 0.71 8.15 1.67
C ASP A 60 1.32 9.32 2.43
N GLN A 61 0.55 9.93 3.32
CA GLN A 61 1.01 11.05 4.16
C GLN A 61 1.60 10.58 5.49
N ALA A 62 1.73 9.28 5.71
CA ALA A 62 2.19 8.68 6.96
C ALA A 62 1.41 9.22 8.18
N MET A 63 0.09 9.34 8.06
CA MET A 63 -0.75 9.81 9.16
C MET A 63 -0.96 8.73 10.22
N GLY A 64 -1.20 9.16 11.47
CA GLY A 64 -1.52 8.28 12.58
C GLY A 64 -0.41 7.26 12.85
N GLU A 65 -0.80 5.99 13.00
CA GLU A 65 0.11 4.88 13.32
C GLU A 65 1.21 4.67 12.26
N PHE A 66 0.93 4.98 10.99
CA PHE A 66 1.88 4.82 9.89
C PHE A 66 3.11 5.74 10.02
N GLY A 67 2.92 6.95 10.55
CA GLY A 67 4.01 7.91 10.79
C GLY A 67 4.75 7.69 12.10
N SER A 68 4.32 6.73 12.92
CA SER A 68 5.02 6.43 14.17
C SER A 68 6.44 5.93 13.89
N ARG A 69 7.38 6.31 14.75
CA ARG A 69 8.78 5.85 14.63
C ARG A 69 8.89 4.33 14.65
N ILE A 70 8.02 3.65 15.40
CA ILE A 70 7.99 2.18 15.45
C ILE A 70 7.52 1.59 14.12
N ALA A 71 6.51 2.19 13.47
CA ALA A 71 6.05 1.76 12.15
C ALA A 71 7.16 1.92 11.10
N ILE A 72 7.80 3.09 11.09
CA ILE A 72 8.94 3.42 10.20
C ILE A 72 10.11 2.45 10.41
N ASP A 73 10.57 2.25 11.65
CA ASP A 73 11.75 1.44 11.93
C ASP A 73 11.48 -0.07 11.74
N SER A 74 10.24 -0.52 11.98
CA SER A 74 9.89 -1.95 11.88
C SER A 74 9.49 -2.42 10.48
N ARG A 75 9.37 -1.53 9.50
CA ARG A 75 8.92 -1.85 8.13
C ARG A 75 9.80 -2.84 7.37
N ARG A 76 11.08 -2.94 7.73
CA ARG A 76 12.03 -3.92 7.20
C ARG A 76 12.22 -5.14 8.12
N LEU A 77 11.71 -5.07 9.34
CA LEU A 77 11.87 -6.11 10.37
C LEU A 77 10.65 -7.04 10.45
N ARG A 78 9.49 -6.58 9.97
CA ARG A 78 8.23 -7.34 9.96
C ARG A 78 7.90 -7.80 8.54
N SER A 79 7.16 -8.91 8.45
CA SER A 79 6.47 -9.23 7.19
C SER A 79 5.43 -8.15 6.88
N PRO A 80 5.12 -7.90 5.59
CA PRO A 80 4.11 -6.92 5.20
C PRO A 80 2.78 -7.13 5.93
N THR A 81 2.29 -8.38 5.99
CA THR A 81 1.05 -8.74 6.68
C THR A 81 1.09 -8.40 8.17
N SER A 82 2.19 -8.72 8.87
CA SER A 82 2.31 -8.41 10.31
C SER A 82 2.38 -6.91 10.58
N TRP A 83 3.03 -6.16 9.70
CA TRP A 83 3.10 -4.70 9.80
C TRP A 83 1.72 -4.07 9.59
N TRP A 84 1.01 -4.48 8.53
CA TRP A 84 -0.33 -4.00 8.22
C TRP A 84 -1.33 -4.33 9.33
N MET A 85 -1.29 -5.54 9.89
CA MET A 85 -2.13 -5.90 11.05
C MET A 85 -1.88 -4.99 12.27
N ARG A 86 -0.65 -4.48 12.44
CA ARG A 86 -0.29 -3.67 13.61
C ARG A 86 -0.58 -2.18 13.43
N PHE A 87 -0.28 -1.62 12.27
CA PHE A 87 -0.33 -0.17 12.05
C PHE A 87 -1.48 0.27 11.12
N GLY A 88 -2.09 -0.65 10.37
CA GLY A 88 -3.20 -0.38 9.46
C GLY A 88 -4.58 -0.36 10.11
N GLY A 89 -4.68 -0.43 11.44
CA GLY A 89 -5.97 -0.56 12.13
C GLY A 89 -6.93 0.62 11.91
N SER A 90 -6.41 1.82 11.62
CA SER A 90 -7.22 3.01 11.28
C SER A 90 -7.63 3.08 9.81
N THR A 91 -7.20 2.12 8.99
CA THR A 91 -7.53 2.03 7.57
C THR A 91 -8.09 0.63 7.25
N PRO A 92 -9.27 0.26 7.76
CA PRO A 92 -9.76 -1.12 7.70
C PRO A 92 -10.01 -1.65 6.28
N GLU A 93 -10.56 -0.85 5.37
CA GLU A 93 -10.78 -1.29 3.98
C GLU A 93 -9.46 -1.43 3.20
N LEU A 94 -8.50 -0.53 3.43
CA LEU A 94 -7.15 -0.66 2.85
C LEU A 94 -6.41 -1.85 3.47
N GLN A 95 -6.50 -2.06 4.78
CA GLN A 95 -5.90 -3.20 5.48
C GLN A 95 -6.48 -4.52 4.97
N LYS A 96 -7.80 -4.60 4.75
CA LYS A 96 -8.46 -5.77 4.16
C LYS A 96 -7.99 -6.06 2.73
N PHE A 97 -7.68 -5.02 1.95
CA PHE A 97 -7.20 -5.20 0.59
C PHE A 97 -5.77 -5.79 0.52
N VAL A 98 -4.95 -5.56 1.55
CA VAL A 98 -3.51 -5.90 1.54
C VAL A 98 -3.11 -7.08 2.44
N VAL A 99 -4.02 -7.56 3.28
CA VAL A 99 -3.84 -8.70 4.21
C VAL A 99 -4.59 -9.92 3.69
#